data_AF-A0A7W0NSL4-F1
#
_entry.id   AF-A0A7W0NSL4-F1
#
_cell.length_a   1.000
_cell.length_b   1.000
_cell.length_c   1.000
_cell.angle_alpha   90.00
_cell.angle_beta   90.00
_cell.angle_gamma   90.00
#
_symmetry.space_group_name_H-M   'P 1'
#
loop_
_entity.id
_entity.type
_entity.pdbx_description
1 polymer ?
#
loop_
_entity_poly.entity_id
_entity_poly.type
_entity_poly.pdbx_seq_one_letter_code
_entity_poly.pdbx_strand_id
1 'polypeptide(L)'
;MSIRVAIFGGSGYGGSELLRILLFHPDVELTFVTANKHAGKRVSDVHRNLLGLTDLEFVPIPDELSELPDIDLAFFALPHGHALEMVPRLSLGIKAIDLSGDFRIDDADVFRKYYDLTHADPGLQRRFVYGLTETNREAIATAQYIANPG
;
A
#
# COMPACT_ATOMS: atom_id res chain seq x y z
N MET A 1 15.58 -13.70 6.59
CA MET A 1 14.45 -14.01 5.68
C MET A 1 13.98 -12.67 5.14
N SER A 2 13.77 -12.58 3.83
CA SER A 2 13.28 -11.34 3.21
C SER A 2 11.76 -11.21 3.39
N ILE A 3 11.28 -9.99 3.61
CA ILE A 3 9.85 -9.65 3.65
C ILE A 3 9.39 -9.42 2.21
N ARG A 4 8.38 -10.16 1.77
CA ARG A 4 7.86 -10.06 0.40
C ARG A 4 6.77 -9.01 0.32
N VAL A 5 6.97 -8.07 -0.58
CA VAL A 5 6.20 -6.83 -0.65
C VAL A 5 5.50 -6.69 -1.99
N ALA A 6 4.20 -6.43 -1.92
CA ALA A 6 3.41 -5.91 -3.05
C ALA A 6 3.23 -4.40 -2.93
N ILE A 7 3.28 -3.71 -4.08
CA ILE A 7 2.91 -2.29 -4.16
C ILE A 7 1.70 -2.14 -5.07
N PHE A 8 0.57 -1.71 -4.52
CA PHE A 8 -0.59 -1.30 -5.29
C PHE A 8 -0.49 0.18 -5.65
N GLY A 9 -0.47 0.53 -6.94
CA GLY A 9 -0.35 1.92 -7.39
C GLY A 9 1.09 2.41 -7.57
N GLY A 10 1.96 1.60 -8.18
CA GLY A 10 3.37 1.94 -8.33
C GLY A 10 3.71 3.05 -9.32
N SER A 11 2.81 3.40 -10.25
CA SER A 11 3.11 4.38 -11.31
C SER A 11 3.05 5.84 -10.87
N GLY A 12 2.46 6.13 -9.70
CA GLY A 12 2.43 7.48 -9.13
C GLY A 12 3.76 7.85 -8.45
N TYR A 13 3.91 9.11 -8.02
CA TYR A 13 5.12 9.56 -7.34
C TYR A 13 5.37 8.87 -6.00
N GLY A 14 4.33 8.64 -5.20
CA GLY A 14 4.45 7.87 -3.95
C GLY A 14 4.90 6.44 -4.21
N GLY A 15 4.34 5.78 -5.23
CA GLY A 15 4.79 4.46 -5.68
C GLY A 15 6.23 4.44 -6.20
N SER A 16 6.64 5.47 -6.95
CA SER A 16 8.02 5.63 -7.46
C SER A 16 9.03 5.72 -6.32
N GLU A 17 8.75 6.54 -5.31
CA GLU A 17 9.64 6.68 -4.15
C GLU A 17 9.66 5.43 -3.28
N LEU A 18 8.50 4.76 -3.08
CA LEU A 18 8.47 3.45 -2.43
C LEU A 18 9.35 2.43 -3.16
N LEU A 19 9.22 2.31 -4.48
CA LEU A 19 10.08 1.44 -5.30
C LEU A 19 11.55 1.80 -5.10
N ARG A 20 11.90 3.09 -5.21
CA ARG A 20 13.27 3.58 -5.05
C ARG A 20 13.85 3.24 -3.69
N ILE A 21 13.07 3.31 -2.60
CA ILE A 21 13.53 2.98 -1.26
C ILE A 21 13.65 1.46 -1.08
N LEU A 22 12.62 0.72 -1.46
CA LEU A 22 12.52 -0.72 -1.18
C LEU A 22 13.46 -1.56 -2.05
N LEU A 23 13.79 -1.12 -3.27
CA LEU A 23 14.78 -1.79 -4.13
C LEU A 23 16.18 -1.89 -3.50
N PHE A 24 16.50 -1.03 -2.53
CA PHE A 24 17.78 -1.05 -1.82
C PHE A 24 17.66 -1.52 -0.37
N HIS A 25 16.49 -1.98 0.07
CA HIS A 25 16.29 -2.43 1.44
C HIS A 25 16.74 -3.91 1.57
N PRO A 26 17.70 -4.24 2.46
CA PRO A 26 18.36 -5.54 2.48
C PRO A 26 17.43 -6.71 2.86
N ASP A 27 16.36 -6.42 3.62
CA ASP A 27 15.39 -7.42 4.08
C ASP A 27 14.05 -7.35 3.32
N VAL A 28 13.99 -6.71 2.16
CA VAL A 28 12.77 -6.62 1.35
C VAL A 28 12.98 -7.22 -0.03
N GLU A 29 11.99 -7.98 -0.47
CA GLU A 29 11.84 -8.46 -1.83
C GLU A 29 10.55 -7.91 -2.42
N LEU A 30 10.64 -7.22 -3.56
CA LEU A 30 9.46 -6.72 -4.27
C LEU A 30 8.90 -7.83 -5.17
N THR A 31 7.76 -8.38 -4.80
CA THR A 31 7.11 -9.48 -5.53
C THR A 31 6.40 -8.97 -6.79
N PHE A 32 5.61 -7.92 -6.66
CA PHE A 32 4.95 -7.28 -7.79
C PHE A 32 4.56 -5.83 -7.48
N VAL A 33 4.34 -5.07 -8.55
CA VAL A 33 3.88 -3.69 -8.49
C VAL A 33 2.76 -3.47 -9.49
N THR A 34 1.64 -2.89 -9.05
CA THR A 34 0.46 -2.72 -9.91
C THR A 34 0.40 -1.32 -10.52
N ALA A 35 -0.05 -1.23 -11.77
CA ALA A 35 -0.51 0.02 -12.39
C ALA A 35 -1.37 -0.29 -13.63
N ASN A 36 -2.70 -0.18 -13.52
CA ASN A 36 -3.63 -0.58 -14.60
C ASN A 36 -3.34 0.10 -15.96
N LYS A 37 -3.04 1.41 -15.96
CA LYS A 37 -2.76 2.15 -17.21
C LYS A 37 -1.39 1.84 -17.82
N HIS A 38 -0.49 1.23 -17.05
CA HIS A 38 0.89 0.93 -17.44
C HIS A 38 1.20 -0.56 -17.43
N ALA A 39 0.18 -1.42 -17.29
CA ALA A 39 0.33 -2.86 -17.25
C ALA A 39 1.13 -3.37 -18.47
N GLY A 40 2.09 -4.27 -18.22
CA GLY A 40 3.02 -4.83 -19.21
C GLY A 40 4.19 -3.91 -19.59
N LYS A 41 4.30 -2.71 -19.00
CA LYS A 41 5.49 -1.86 -19.15
C LYS A 41 6.48 -2.15 -18.04
N ARG A 42 7.77 -2.11 -18.37
CA ARG A 42 8.84 -2.12 -17.36
C ARG A 42 8.71 -0.92 -16.44
N VAL A 43 9.01 -1.11 -15.16
CA VAL A 43 9.05 -0.03 -14.17
C VAL A 43 9.96 1.10 -14.65
N SER A 44 11.12 0.77 -15.22
CA SER A 44 12.08 1.73 -15.76
C SER A 44 11.59 2.51 -16.99
N ASP A 45 10.51 2.09 -17.65
CA ASP A 45 9.93 2.85 -18.77
C ASP A 45 9.01 3.98 -18.31
N VAL A 46 8.43 3.85 -17.12
CA VAL A 46 7.62 4.89 -16.48
C VAL A 46 8.49 5.72 -15.54
N HIS A 47 9.31 5.07 -14.73
CA HIS A 47 10.21 5.68 -13.75
C HIS A 47 11.66 5.57 -14.24
N ARG A 48 12.08 6.52 -15.09
CA ARG A 48 13.41 6.51 -15.73
C ARG A 48 14.57 6.56 -14.74
N ASN A 49 14.35 7.11 -13.55
CA ASN A 49 15.29 7.09 -12.43
C ASN A 49 15.59 5.68 -11.89
N LEU A 50 14.77 4.68 -12.23
CA LEU A 50 14.95 3.28 -11.82
C LEU A 50 15.56 2.40 -12.92
N LEU A 51 16.05 3.00 -14.01
CA LEU A 51 16.65 2.27 -15.11
C LEU A 51 17.90 1.50 -14.66
N GLY A 52 17.94 0.20 -14.96
CA GLY A 52 19.03 -0.70 -14.59
C GLY A 52 19.03 -1.13 -13.12
N LEU A 53 18.02 -0.71 -12.33
CA LEU A 53 17.88 -1.09 -10.92
C LEU A 53 16.89 -2.24 -10.71
N THR A 54 16.01 -2.50 -11.67
CA THR A 54 15.00 -3.56 -11.56
C THR A 54 14.50 -3.99 -12.94
N ASP A 55 14.15 -5.27 -13.05
CA ASP A 55 13.46 -5.86 -14.20
C ASP A 55 11.95 -5.98 -13.97
N LEU A 56 11.42 -5.43 -12.87
CA LEU A 56 9.99 -5.45 -12.58
C LEU A 56 9.17 -4.80 -13.69
N GLU A 57 8.00 -5.37 -13.94
CA GLU A 57 6.98 -4.82 -14.82
C GLU A 57 5.74 -4.48 -14.01
N PHE A 58 5.00 -3.46 -14.45
CA PHE A 58 3.70 -3.18 -13.86
C PHE A 58 2.71 -4.27 -14.26
N VAL A 59 1.98 -4.80 -13.29
CA VAL A 59 0.87 -5.73 -13.51
C VAL A 59 -0.47 -5.01 -13.32
N PRO A 60 -1.58 -5.49 -13.91
CA PRO A 60 -2.90 -5.02 -13.50
C PRO A 60 -3.16 -5.38 -12.02
N ILE A 61 -4.04 -4.63 -11.37
CA ILE A 61 -4.55 -5.02 -10.06
C ILE A 61 -5.29 -6.37 -10.20
N PRO A 62 -4.94 -7.40 -9.41
CA PRO A 62 -5.64 -8.69 -9.47
C PRO A 62 -7.10 -8.56 -9.04
N ASP A 63 -7.98 -9.31 -9.69
CA ASP A 63 -9.40 -9.36 -9.34
C ASP A 63 -9.63 -10.07 -7.99
N GLU A 64 -8.82 -11.08 -7.66
CA GLU A 64 -8.91 -11.81 -6.39
C GLU A 64 -7.73 -11.50 -5.47
N LEU A 65 -7.92 -10.53 -4.56
CA LEU A 65 -6.90 -10.13 -3.59
C LEU A 65 -6.74 -11.13 -2.42
N SER A 66 -7.67 -12.08 -2.28
CA SER A 66 -7.61 -13.15 -1.29
C SER A 66 -6.66 -14.29 -1.69
N GLU A 67 -6.29 -14.36 -2.96
CA GLU A 67 -5.43 -15.41 -3.52
C GLU A 67 -4.06 -14.88 -3.98
N LEU A 68 -3.64 -13.73 -3.43
CA LEU A 68 -2.36 -13.14 -3.79
C LEU A 68 -1.22 -14.12 -3.50
N PRO A 69 -0.29 -14.28 -4.45
CA PRO A 69 0.84 -15.17 -4.26
C PRO A 69 1.72 -14.63 -3.16
N ASP A 70 2.01 -15.46 -2.15
CA ASP A 70 3.13 -15.41 -1.22
C ASP A 70 3.74 -14.01 -0.94
N ILE A 71 2.91 -13.09 -0.45
CA ILE A 71 3.31 -11.78 0.06
C ILE A 71 3.06 -11.67 1.55
N ASP A 72 3.90 -10.91 2.23
CA ASP A 72 3.81 -10.69 3.67
C ASP A 72 3.27 -9.28 3.99
N LEU A 73 3.48 -8.33 3.06
CA LEU A 73 3.14 -6.91 3.23
C LEU A 73 2.67 -6.30 1.91
N ALA A 74 1.60 -5.51 1.97
CA ALA A 74 1.08 -4.72 0.86
C ALA A 74 1.13 -3.21 1.18
N PHE A 75 1.74 -2.43 0.29
CA PHE A 75 1.62 -0.97 0.29
C PHE A 75 0.50 -0.54 -0.67
N PHE A 76 -0.31 0.43 -0.24
CA PHE A 76 -1.34 1.06 -1.06
C PHE A 76 -0.96 2.51 -1.36
N ALA A 77 -0.35 2.74 -2.52
CA ALA A 77 -0.02 4.06 -3.05
C ALA A 77 -1.06 4.49 -4.11
N LEU A 78 -2.33 4.31 -3.78
CA LEU A 78 -3.47 4.54 -4.68
C LEU A 78 -4.10 5.92 -4.43
N PRO A 79 -4.90 6.44 -5.38
CA PRO A 79 -5.74 7.59 -5.12
C PRO A 79 -6.72 7.31 -3.96
N HIS A 80 -7.15 8.38 -3.30
CA HIS A 80 -8.15 8.34 -2.23
C HIS A 80 -9.40 7.53 -2.64
N GLY A 81 -9.89 6.68 -1.73
CA GLY A 81 -11.06 5.84 -1.86
C GLY A 81 -10.77 4.41 -2.32
N HIS A 82 -9.66 4.17 -3.03
CA HIS A 82 -9.36 2.83 -3.54
C HIS A 82 -8.87 1.86 -2.45
N ALA A 83 -8.17 2.35 -1.41
CA ALA A 83 -7.70 1.47 -0.35
C ALA A 83 -8.88 0.95 0.48
N LEU A 84 -9.94 1.75 0.64
CA LEU A 84 -11.20 1.33 1.29
C LEU A 84 -11.81 0.08 0.65
N GLU A 85 -11.72 -0.06 -0.67
CA GLU A 85 -12.27 -1.20 -1.40
C GLU A 85 -11.34 -2.42 -1.37
N MET A 86 -10.03 -2.18 -1.37
CA MET A 86 -9.04 -3.24 -1.59
C MET A 86 -8.54 -3.89 -0.30
N VAL A 87 -8.27 -3.10 0.75
CA VAL A 87 -7.75 -3.64 2.02
C VAL A 87 -8.67 -4.71 2.63
N PRO A 88 -10.01 -4.55 2.66
CA PRO A 88 -10.90 -5.59 3.21
C PRO A 88 -10.84 -6.94 2.48
N ARG A 89 -10.35 -6.96 1.23
CA ARG A 89 -10.27 -8.15 0.37
C ARG A 89 -8.93 -8.87 0.46
N LEU A 90 -7.95 -8.30 1.18
CA LEU A 90 -6.67 -8.96 1.41
C LEU A 90 -6.86 -10.22 2.27
N SER A 91 -6.06 -11.25 1.97
CA SER A 91 -5.95 -12.45 2.79
C SER A 91 -5.54 -12.11 4.23
N LEU A 92 -6.05 -12.88 5.19
CA LEU A 92 -5.65 -12.74 6.59
C LEU A 92 -4.14 -12.97 6.74
N GLY A 93 -3.49 -12.11 7.54
CA GLY A 93 -2.05 -12.20 7.83
C GLY A 93 -1.17 -11.31 6.95
N ILE A 94 -1.67 -10.81 5.81
CA ILE A 94 -0.96 -9.80 5.01
C ILE A 94 -1.07 -8.47 5.73
N LYS A 95 0.09 -7.89 6.10
CA LYS A 95 0.15 -6.55 6.68
C LYS A 95 -0.20 -5.51 5.60
N ALA A 96 -0.93 -4.45 5.96
CA ALA A 96 -1.24 -3.37 5.04
C ALA A 96 -0.69 -2.03 5.51
N ILE A 97 -0.07 -1.29 4.59
CA ILE A 97 0.34 0.10 4.81
C ILE A 97 -0.31 0.96 3.73
N ASP A 98 -1.27 1.80 4.13
CA ASP A 98 -1.96 2.74 3.24
C ASP A 98 -1.25 4.09 3.24
N LEU A 99 -0.86 4.59 2.07
CA LEU A 99 -0.25 5.91 1.91
C LEU A 99 -1.29 7.02 1.71
N SER A 100 -2.53 6.65 1.43
CA SER A 100 -3.63 7.59 1.19
C SER A 100 -4.18 8.16 2.51
N GLY A 101 -5.27 8.93 2.39
CA GLY A 101 -6.01 9.46 3.53
C GLY A 101 -7.07 8.52 4.09
N ASP A 102 -7.31 7.38 3.43
CA ASP A 102 -8.51 6.55 3.59
C ASP A 102 -8.68 6.10 5.04
N PHE A 103 -7.61 5.66 5.71
CA PHE A 103 -7.68 5.11 7.06
C PHE A 103 -7.01 5.98 8.14
N ARG A 104 -6.70 7.26 7.85
CA ARG A 104 -5.99 8.14 8.79
C ARG A 104 -6.84 8.61 9.98
N ILE A 105 -8.15 8.69 9.78
CA ILE A 105 -9.11 9.24 10.74
C ILE A 105 -9.97 8.08 11.21
N ASP A 106 -10.06 7.86 12.52
CA ASP A 106 -10.86 6.79 13.12
C ASP A 106 -12.31 7.21 13.42
N ASP A 107 -12.56 8.51 13.55
CA ASP A 107 -13.90 9.10 13.65
C ASP A 107 -14.57 9.12 12.27
N ALA A 108 -15.64 8.33 12.14
CA ALA A 108 -16.38 8.18 10.89
C ALA A 108 -17.10 9.46 10.43
N ASP A 109 -17.55 10.31 11.35
CA ASP A 109 -18.25 11.55 10.99
C ASP A 109 -17.25 12.63 10.56
N VAL A 110 -16.09 12.69 11.22
CA VAL A 110 -14.96 13.52 10.78
C VAL A 110 -14.47 13.07 9.40
N PHE A 111 -14.26 11.77 9.21
CA PHE A 111 -13.85 11.23 7.91
C PHE A 111 -14.85 11.62 6.82
N ARG A 112 -16.15 11.34 7.01
CA ARG A 112 -17.20 11.68 6.04
C ARG A 112 -17.22 13.16 5.71
N LYS A 113 -17.05 14.03 6.72
CA LYS A 113 -17.05 15.48 6.54
C LYS A 113 -15.93 15.96 5.60
N TYR A 114 -14.74 15.37 5.68
CA TYR A 114 -13.57 15.84 4.92
C TYR A 114 -13.31 15.07 3.61
N TYR A 115 -13.73 13.82 3.55
CA TYR A 115 -13.46 12.94 2.41
C TYR A 115 -14.70 12.63 1.56
N ASP A 116 -15.91 12.98 2.01
CA ASP A 116 -17.19 12.70 1.34
C ASP A 116 -17.38 11.20 0.98
N LEU A 117 -16.75 10.33 1.77
CA LEU A 117 -16.84 8.88 1.67
C LEU A 117 -17.30 8.28 3.00
N THR A 118 -17.81 7.05 2.95
CA THR A 118 -18.14 6.25 4.13
C THR A 118 -17.37 4.95 4.09
N HIS A 119 -16.73 4.59 5.21
CA HIS A 119 -16.10 3.28 5.36
C HIS A 119 -17.18 2.19 5.35
N ALA A 120 -17.01 1.21 4.47
CA ALA A 120 -17.89 0.03 4.43
C ALA A 120 -17.77 -0.82 5.71
N ASP A 121 -16.60 -0.79 6.36
CA ASP A 121 -16.31 -1.44 7.63
C ASP A 121 -15.68 -0.47 8.64
N PRO A 122 -16.50 0.19 9.49
CA PRO A 122 -16.01 1.05 10.57
C PRO A 122 -15.17 0.30 11.63
N GLY A 123 -15.29 -1.03 11.71
CA GLY A 123 -14.48 -1.85 12.59
C GLY A 123 -13.05 -1.96 12.06
N LEU A 124 -12.88 -2.18 10.75
CA LEU A 124 -11.58 -2.17 10.10
C LEU A 124 -10.90 -0.81 10.22
N GLN A 125 -11.63 0.29 10.02
CA GLN A 125 -11.11 1.65 10.17
C GLN A 125 -10.39 1.86 11.51
N ARG A 126 -11.00 1.43 12.62
CA ARG A 126 -10.41 1.57 13.97
C ARG A 126 -9.22 0.64 14.24
N ARG A 127 -8.97 -0.35 13.39
CA ARG A 127 -7.82 -1.27 13.51
C ARG A 127 -6.55 -0.68 12.90
N PHE A 128 -6.66 0.39 12.12
CA PHE A 128 -5.50 1.09 11.57
C PHE A 128 -4.80 1.90 12.66
N VAL A 129 -3.48 1.76 12.71
CA VAL A 129 -2.61 2.61 13.53
C VAL A 129 -2.08 3.75 12.68
N TYR A 130 -2.21 4.98 13.17
CA TYR A 130 -1.63 6.15 12.49
C TYR A 130 -0.09 6.06 12.51
N GLY A 131 0.52 6.07 11.34
CA GLY A 131 1.93 5.72 11.11
C GLY A 131 2.95 6.79 11.49
N LEU A 132 2.63 7.74 12.37
CA LEU A 132 3.61 8.71 12.86
C LEU A 132 4.59 8.02 13.81
N THR A 133 5.75 7.63 13.26
CA THR A 133 6.73 6.76 13.90
C THR A 133 7.24 7.24 15.25
N GLU A 134 7.39 8.54 15.42
CA GLU A 134 7.91 9.20 16.62
C GLU A 134 6.95 9.09 17.80
N THR A 135 5.64 9.12 17.54
CA THR A 135 4.60 9.10 18.59
C THR A 135 4.00 7.72 18.78
N ASN A 136 3.95 6.90 17.73
CA ASN A 136 3.20 5.64 17.71
C ASN A 136 4.08 4.38 17.54
N ARG A 137 5.39 4.49 17.79
CA ARG A 137 6.39 3.41 17.58
C ARG A 137 5.95 2.04 18.09
N GLU A 138 5.50 1.96 19.34
CA GLU A 138 5.12 0.70 19.98
C GLU A 138 3.86 0.10 19.34
N ALA A 139 2.86 0.93 19.06
CA ALA A 139 1.65 0.50 18.38
C ALA A 139 1.97 0.00 16.96
N ILE A 140 2.77 0.75 16.19
CA ILE A 140 3.19 0.39 14.83
C ILE A 140 3.92 -0.96 14.79
N ALA A 141 4.79 -1.24 15.76
CA ALA A 141 5.57 -2.47 15.81
C ALA A 141 4.69 -3.74 15.81
N THR A 142 3.50 -3.65 16.40
CA THR A 142 2.54 -4.78 16.49
C THR A 142 1.34 -4.66 15.54
N ALA A 143 1.16 -3.51 14.88
CA ALA A 143 -0.01 -3.22 14.06
C ALA A 143 -0.07 -4.09 12.80
N GLN A 144 -1.26 -4.58 12.45
CA GLN A 144 -1.50 -5.25 11.15
C GLN A 144 -1.85 -4.28 10.03
N TYR A 145 -2.44 -3.14 10.37
CA TYR A 145 -2.85 -2.11 9.42
C TYR A 145 -2.29 -0.77 9.87
N ILE A 146 -1.61 -0.07 8.96
CA ILE A 146 -0.95 1.19 9.25
C ILE A 146 -1.43 2.22 8.22
N ALA A 147 -1.87 3.38 8.70
CA ALA A 147 -2.22 4.52 7.85
C ALA A 147 -1.05 5.50 7.89
N ASN A 148 -0.28 5.57 6.81
CA ASN A 148 0.85 6.49 6.73
C ASN A 148 0.34 7.94 6.83
N PRO A 149 1.03 8.81 7.59
CA PRO A 149 0.71 10.23 7.66
C PRO A 149 0.74 10.92 6.28
N GLY A 150 0.20 12.15 6.27
CA GLY A 150 0.20 13.03 5.10
C GLY A 150 1.51 13.75 4.87
#